data_AF-A0A846BV11-F1
#
_entry.id   AF-A0A846BV11-F1
#
_cell.length_a   1.000
_cell.length_b   1.000
_cell.length_c   1.000
_cell.angle_alpha   90.00
_cell.angle_beta   90.00
_cell.angle_gamma   90.00
#
_symmetry.space_group_name_H-M   'P 1'
#
loop_
_entity.id
_entity.type
_entity.pdbx_description
1 polymer ?
#
loop_
_entity_poly.entity_id
_entity_poly.type
_entity_poly.pdbx_seq_one_letter_code
_entity_poly.pdbx_strand_id
1 'polypeptide(L)'
;MDIKTIKGQPASILGLGEKQAMDSSCAALAFEAGVNYFYFYDLSHKNLLNGLKPIVATEREQLLVTTGSNDRSLSNLQQYLDQVRSHLDLDVVDVFFAEYVNPSDDIAQIEAIFDELWAWKEKGLIRYVGASTHNREIAQELLKSG
;
A
#
# COMPACT_ATOMS: atom_id res chain seq x y z
N MET A 1 -8.65 -6.28 -13.56
CA MET A 1 -8.84 -6.69 -12.15
C MET A 1 -9.25 -5.45 -11.39
N ASP A 2 -10.38 -5.47 -10.69
CA ASP A 2 -10.85 -4.30 -9.95
C ASP A 2 -10.46 -4.45 -8.48
N ILE A 3 -9.70 -3.49 -7.94
CA ILE A 3 -9.35 -3.45 -6.52
C ILE A 3 -10.61 -3.05 -5.74
N LYS A 4 -10.93 -3.84 -4.70
CA LYS A 4 -12.15 -3.65 -3.90
C LYS A 4 -11.84 -3.65 -2.42
N THR A 5 -12.59 -2.89 -1.64
CA THR A 5 -12.59 -2.95 -0.17
C THR A 5 -12.97 -4.37 0.30
N ILE A 6 -12.82 -4.67 1.60
CA ILE A 6 -13.21 -5.98 2.15
C ILE A 6 -14.73 -6.20 1.96
N LYS A 7 -15.51 -5.12 2.10
CA LYS A 7 -16.95 -5.10 1.85
C LYS A 7 -17.34 -5.17 0.36
N GLY A 8 -16.36 -5.24 -0.54
CA GLY A 8 -16.59 -5.42 -1.98
C GLY A 8 -16.89 -4.13 -2.76
N GLN A 9 -16.70 -2.96 -2.15
CA GLN A 9 -16.86 -1.67 -2.86
C GLN A 9 -15.63 -1.41 -3.75
N PRO A 10 -15.80 -0.89 -4.97
CA PRO A 10 -14.65 -0.51 -5.79
C PRO A 10 -13.86 0.64 -5.16
N ALA A 11 -12.58 0.74 -5.49
CA ALA A 11 -11.79 1.92 -5.17
C ALA A 11 -12.46 3.19 -5.72
N SER A 12 -12.49 4.26 -4.93
CA SER A 12 -12.94 5.58 -5.36
C SER A 12 -12.03 6.12 -6.47
N ILE A 13 -12.60 6.92 -7.39
CA ILE A 13 -11.84 7.51 -8.51
C ILE A 13 -10.73 8.48 -8.05
N LEU A 14 -10.83 8.95 -6.81
CA LEU A 14 -9.82 9.74 -6.10
C LEU A 14 -9.34 8.94 -4.90
N GLY A 15 -8.04 9.01 -4.61
CA GLY A 15 -7.44 8.53 -3.37
C GLY A 15 -6.79 9.67 -2.61
N LEU A 16 -6.61 9.51 -1.31
CA LEU A 16 -5.81 10.40 -0.48
C LEU A 16 -4.39 9.81 -0.36
N GLY A 17 -3.45 10.39 -1.11
CA GLY A 17 -2.03 10.16 -0.92
C GLY A 17 -1.45 11.13 0.12
N GLU A 18 -0.29 10.80 0.67
CA GLU A 18 0.29 11.59 1.74
C GLU A 18 0.91 12.90 1.25
N LYS A 19 1.09 13.84 2.19
CA LYS A 19 1.91 15.04 2.01
C LYS A 19 2.41 15.51 3.37
N GLN A 20 3.69 15.89 3.47
CA GLN A 20 4.32 16.23 4.76
C GLN A 20 3.63 17.39 5.51
N ALA A 21 2.96 18.29 4.80
CA ALA A 21 2.22 19.44 5.37
C ALA A 21 0.71 19.19 5.56
N MET A 22 0.24 17.95 5.45
CA MET A 22 -1.17 17.59 5.61
C MET A 22 -1.60 17.67 7.08
N ASP A 23 -2.80 18.20 7.34
CA ASP A 23 -3.43 18.18 8.65
C ASP A 23 -4.07 16.79 8.93
N SER A 24 -4.11 16.34 10.19
CA SER A 24 -4.66 15.01 10.52
C SER A 24 -6.16 14.88 10.23
N SER A 25 -6.91 15.99 10.17
CA SER A 25 -8.32 16.00 9.77
C SER A 25 -8.55 15.63 8.31
N CYS A 26 -7.54 15.73 7.44
CA CYS A 26 -7.69 15.44 6.01
C CYS A 26 -8.15 14.01 5.73
N ALA A 27 -7.72 13.03 6.54
CA ALA A 27 -8.15 11.65 6.37
C ALA A 27 -9.66 11.49 6.61
N ALA A 28 -10.16 12.08 7.71
CA ALA A 28 -11.58 12.04 8.06
C ALA A 28 -12.43 12.77 7.01
N LEU A 29 -12.01 13.98 6.62
CA LEU A 29 -12.70 14.76 5.58
C LEU A 29 -12.76 14.03 4.24
N ALA A 30 -11.67 13.36 3.84
CA ALA A 30 -11.65 12.58 2.61
C ALA A 30 -12.62 11.38 2.70
N PHE A 31 -12.61 10.65 3.83
CA PHE A 31 -13.50 9.53 4.04
C PHE A 31 -14.99 9.95 4.04
N GLU A 32 -15.33 11.03 4.75
CA GLU A 32 -16.67 11.62 4.76
C GLU A 32 -17.12 12.08 3.36
N ALA A 33 -16.18 12.52 2.52
CA ALA A 33 -16.43 12.86 1.12
C ALA A 33 -16.53 11.64 0.18
N GLY A 34 -16.41 10.41 0.70
CA GLY A 34 -16.55 9.16 -0.06
C GLY A 34 -15.25 8.61 -0.64
N VAL A 35 -14.09 9.12 -0.24
CA VAL A 35 -12.78 8.53 -0.59
C VAL A 35 -12.56 7.28 0.25
N ASN A 36 -12.25 6.16 -0.40
CA ASN A 36 -11.93 4.91 0.29
C ASN A 36 -10.51 4.39 0.03
N TYR A 37 -9.71 5.08 -0.80
CA TYR A 37 -8.35 4.70 -1.12
C TYR A 37 -7.34 5.61 -0.42
N PHE A 38 -6.56 5.06 0.51
CA PHE A 38 -5.56 5.80 1.29
C PHE A 38 -4.17 5.21 1.06
N TYR A 39 -3.20 6.06 0.74
CA TYR A 39 -1.82 5.67 0.46
C TYR A 39 -0.82 6.48 1.29
N PHE A 40 0.22 5.81 1.79
CA PHE A 40 1.36 6.42 2.46
C PHE A 40 2.65 5.65 2.15
N TYR A 41 3.76 6.38 1.94
CA TYR A 41 5.07 5.76 1.67
C TYR A 41 5.67 5.08 2.91
N ASP A 42 5.58 5.72 4.07
CA ASP A 42 6.20 5.23 5.30
C ASP A 42 5.50 5.71 6.59
N LEU A 43 5.99 5.24 7.74
CA LEU A 43 5.46 5.57 9.07
C LEU A 43 5.87 6.96 9.59
N SER A 44 6.67 7.72 8.84
CA SER A 44 7.03 9.11 9.19
C SER A 44 5.89 10.10 8.93
N HIS A 45 4.91 9.72 8.10
CA HIS A 45 3.74 10.54 7.75
C HIS A 45 2.63 10.53 8.81
N LYS A 46 3.02 10.95 10.03
CA LYS A 46 2.20 10.84 11.24
C LYS A 46 0.82 11.48 11.12
N ASN A 47 0.67 12.61 10.42
CA ASN A 47 -0.63 13.29 10.36
C ASN A 47 -1.68 12.47 9.61
N LEU A 48 -1.32 11.91 8.45
CA LEU A 48 -2.21 11.01 7.71
C LEU A 48 -2.50 9.75 8.54
N LEU A 49 -1.48 9.12 9.13
CA LEU A 49 -1.64 7.89 9.91
C LEU A 49 -2.48 8.10 11.18
N ASN A 50 -2.27 9.21 11.90
CA ASN A 50 -3.06 9.58 13.07
C ASN A 50 -4.52 9.88 12.70
N GLY A 51 -4.76 10.49 11.54
CA GLY A 51 -6.11 10.72 11.02
C GLY A 51 -6.79 9.44 10.53
N LEU A 52 -6.02 8.53 9.94
CA LEU A 52 -6.52 7.28 9.36
C LEU A 52 -6.83 6.22 10.43
N LYS A 53 -6.04 6.15 11.50
CA LYS A 53 -6.16 5.11 12.54
C LYS A 53 -7.55 5.03 13.19
N PRO A 54 -8.23 6.13 13.59
CA PRO A 54 -9.60 6.07 14.09
C PRO A 54 -10.60 5.52 13.06
N ILE A 55 -10.43 5.88 11.78
CA ILE A 55 -11.31 5.43 10.68
C ILE A 55 -11.10 3.94 10.45
N VAL A 56 -9.86 3.47 10.46
CA VAL A 56 -9.53 2.03 10.39
C VAL A 56 -10.21 1.27 11.53
N ALA A 57 -10.15 1.78 12.76
CA ALA A 57 -10.72 1.10 13.92
C ALA A 57 -12.24 0.87 13.85
N THR A 58 -12.98 1.72 13.12
CA THR A 58 -14.45 1.62 13.03
C THR A 58 -14.96 1.19 11.66
N GLU A 59 -14.21 1.47 10.59
CA GLU A 59 -14.66 1.35 9.20
C GLU A 59 -13.70 0.54 8.33
N ARG A 60 -12.83 -0.28 8.93
CA ARG A 60 -11.80 -1.07 8.23
C ARG A 60 -12.26 -1.71 6.93
N GLU A 61 -13.44 -2.34 6.95
CA GLU A 61 -13.94 -3.10 5.80
C GLU A 61 -14.32 -2.23 4.59
N GLN A 62 -14.53 -0.93 4.82
CA GLN A 62 -14.91 0.05 3.81
C GLN A 62 -13.69 0.78 3.22
N LEU A 63 -12.48 0.47 3.68
CA LEU A 63 -11.24 1.14 3.28
C LEU A 63 -10.35 0.24 2.42
N LEU A 64 -9.53 0.90 1.63
CA LEU A 64 -8.31 0.38 1.03
C LEU A 64 -7.13 1.12 1.68
N VAL A 65 -6.44 0.44 2.60
CA VAL A 65 -5.21 0.91 3.23
C VAL A 65 -4.04 0.37 2.41
N THR A 66 -3.32 1.27 1.75
CA THR A 66 -2.26 0.92 0.80
C THR A 66 -0.94 1.58 1.19
N THR A 67 0.17 0.88 0.96
CA THR A 67 1.52 1.37 1.23
C THR A 67 2.51 0.59 0.38
N GLY A 68 3.79 0.88 0.46
CA GLY A 68 4.84 0.12 -0.18
C GLY A 68 6.19 0.43 0.42
N SER A 69 7.23 -0.05 -0.23
CA SER A 69 8.59 0.32 0.13
C SER A 69 9.50 0.22 -1.09
N ASN A 70 10.53 1.06 -1.11
CA ASN A 70 11.61 1.01 -2.08
C ASN A 70 12.81 0.18 -1.58
N ASP A 71 12.74 -0.40 -0.38
CA ASP A 71 13.74 -1.33 0.12
C ASP A 71 13.74 -2.61 -0.74
N ARG A 72 14.93 -3.17 -0.94
CA ARG A 72 15.15 -4.38 -1.74
C ARG A 72 15.63 -5.57 -0.89
N SER A 73 15.66 -5.39 0.43
CA SER A 73 15.93 -6.43 1.42
C SER A 73 14.63 -7.04 1.92
N LEU A 74 14.47 -8.35 1.72
CA LEU A 74 13.29 -9.10 2.15
C LEU A 74 13.04 -8.96 3.67
N SER A 75 14.11 -8.95 4.48
CA SER A 75 13.98 -8.79 5.93
C SER A 75 13.45 -7.41 6.32
N ASN A 76 13.89 -6.36 5.62
CA ASN A 76 13.46 -5.01 5.91
C ASN A 76 12.01 -4.80 5.46
N LEU A 77 11.62 -5.37 4.32
CA LEU A 77 10.24 -5.38 3.87
C LEU A 77 9.31 -6.07 4.88
N GLN A 78 9.66 -7.27 5.35
CA GLN A 78 8.88 -7.99 6.35
C GLN A 78 8.75 -7.17 7.64
N GLN A 79 9.86 -6.64 8.14
CA GLN A 79 9.87 -5.79 9.33
C GLN A 79 8.97 -4.55 9.14
N TYR A 80 9.03 -3.92 7.97
CA TYR A 80 8.20 -2.75 7.67
C TYR A 80 6.70 -3.11 7.60
N LEU A 81 6.33 -4.22 6.95
CA LEU A 81 4.94 -4.68 6.94
C LEU A 81 4.41 -4.93 8.36
N ASP A 82 5.19 -5.59 9.21
CA ASP A 82 4.81 -5.87 10.60
C ASP A 82 4.67 -4.57 11.41
N GLN A 83 5.54 -3.59 11.19
CA GLN A 83 5.42 -2.27 11.79
C GLN A 83 4.15 -1.54 11.35
N VAL A 84 3.81 -1.56 10.05
CA VAL A 84 2.58 -0.94 9.53
C VAL A 84 1.35 -1.58 10.16
N ARG A 85 1.30 -2.92 10.18
CA ARG A 85 0.19 -3.68 10.78
C ARG A 85 0.03 -3.38 12.26
N SER A 86 1.12 -3.36 13.01
CA SER A 86 1.10 -3.00 14.43
C SER A 86 0.70 -1.53 14.66
N HIS A 87 1.18 -0.60 13.84
CA HIS A 87 0.91 0.82 14.01
C HIS A 87 -0.57 1.17 13.81
N LEU A 88 -1.19 0.60 12.76
CA LEU A 88 -2.58 0.85 12.38
C LEU A 88 -3.57 -0.19 12.92
N ASP A 89 -3.09 -1.20 13.65
CA ASP A 89 -3.90 -2.32 14.17
C ASP A 89 -4.64 -3.08 13.03
N LEU A 90 -3.87 -3.49 12.02
CA LEU A 90 -4.37 -4.15 10.82
C LEU A 90 -4.00 -5.64 10.80
N ASP A 91 -5.01 -6.50 10.62
CA ASP A 91 -4.76 -7.90 10.29
C ASP A 91 -4.15 -8.04 8.89
N VAL A 92 -4.60 -7.21 7.95
CA VAL A 92 -4.23 -7.26 6.52
C VAL A 92 -4.08 -5.85 5.93
N VAL A 93 -3.05 -5.66 5.09
CA VAL A 93 -2.89 -4.45 4.26
C VAL A 93 -3.54 -4.69 2.89
N ASP A 94 -4.24 -3.71 2.33
CA ASP A 94 -4.98 -3.95 1.08
C ASP A 94 -4.04 -4.09 -0.12
N VAL A 95 -3.14 -3.13 -0.33
CA VAL A 95 -2.16 -3.17 -1.41
C VAL A 95 -0.78 -2.89 -0.84
N PHE A 96 0.19 -3.75 -1.18
CA PHE A 96 1.61 -3.48 -0.90
C PHE A 96 2.37 -3.29 -2.22
N PHE A 97 3.03 -2.16 -2.38
CA PHE A 97 3.80 -1.82 -3.58
C PHE A 97 5.28 -2.13 -3.42
N ALA A 98 5.87 -2.80 -4.42
CA ALA A 98 7.30 -2.69 -4.69
C ALA A 98 7.56 -1.32 -5.35
N GLU A 99 8.10 -0.37 -4.58
CA GLU A 99 8.15 1.02 -5.02
C GLU A 99 9.41 1.36 -5.81
N TYR A 100 9.23 2.24 -6.79
CA TYR A 100 10.29 2.84 -7.60
C TYR A 100 11.20 1.81 -8.28
N VAL A 101 10.62 0.75 -8.84
CA VAL A 101 11.36 -0.23 -9.65
C VAL A 101 12.02 0.51 -10.81
N ASN A 102 13.35 0.40 -10.89
CA ASN A 102 14.16 1.20 -11.80
C ASN A 102 15.08 0.31 -12.66
N PRO A 103 15.57 0.78 -13.81
CA PRO A 103 16.38 -0.06 -14.72
C PRO A 103 17.75 -0.46 -14.17
N SER A 104 18.22 0.21 -13.11
CA SER A 104 19.45 -0.14 -12.42
C SER A 104 19.24 -1.13 -11.28
N ASP A 105 18.00 -1.50 -10.96
CA ASP A 105 17.73 -2.57 -10.01
C ASP A 105 18.20 -3.91 -10.58
N ASP A 106 18.68 -4.78 -9.70
CA ASP A 106 18.97 -6.16 -10.05
C ASP A 106 17.66 -6.91 -10.30
N ILE A 107 17.49 -7.45 -11.51
CA ILE A 107 16.28 -8.17 -11.92
C ILE A 107 16.00 -9.36 -11.00
N ALA A 108 17.03 -10.12 -10.61
CA ALA A 108 16.84 -11.28 -9.73
C ALA A 108 16.39 -10.83 -8.33
N GLN A 109 16.84 -9.67 -7.87
CA GLN A 109 16.37 -9.08 -6.63
C GLN A 109 14.90 -8.65 -6.75
N ILE A 110 14.51 -8.00 -7.83
CA ILE A 110 13.11 -7.59 -8.08
C ILE A 110 12.18 -8.80 -8.17
N GLU A 111 12.57 -9.87 -8.86
CA GLU A 111 11.82 -11.13 -8.91
C GLU A 111 11.62 -11.71 -7.50
N ALA A 112 12.67 -11.76 -6.68
CA ALA A 112 12.58 -12.23 -5.30
C ALA A 112 11.65 -11.35 -4.43
N ILE A 113 11.62 -10.03 -4.66
CA ILE A 113 10.66 -9.14 -3.99
C ILE A 113 9.24 -9.52 -4.37
N PHE A 114 8.94 -9.74 -5.66
CA PHE A 114 7.59 -10.12 -6.08
C PHE A 114 7.17 -11.49 -5.56
N ASP A 115 8.07 -12.47 -5.55
CA ASP A 115 7.81 -13.79 -4.95
C ASP A 115 7.41 -13.66 -3.47
N GLU A 116 8.12 -12.81 -2.71
CA GLU A 116 7.79 -12.57 -1.31
C GLU A 116 6.42 -11.87 -1.15
N LEU A 117 6.11 -10.86 -1.98
CA LEU A 117 4.81 -10.19 -1.95
C LEU A 117 3.66 -11.15 -2.32
N TRP A 118 3.88 -12.06 -3.27
CA TRP A 118 2.92 -13.12 -3.59
C TRP A 118 2.74 -14.10 -2.42
N ALA A 119 3.82 -14.51 -1.77
CA ALA A 119 3.75 -15.33 -0.56
C ALA A 119 2.99 -14.63 0.58
N TRP A 120 3.15 -13.31 0.75
CA TRP A 120 2.37 -12.53 1.71
C TRP A 120 0.88 -12.51 1.38
N LYS A 121 0.55 -12.42 0.10
CA LYS A 121 -0.84 -12.48 -0.37
C LYS A 121 -1.46 -13.85 -0.10
N GLU A 122 -0.74 -14.93 -0.38
CA GLU A 122 -1.20 -16.29 -0.07
C GLU A 122 -1.41 -16.52 1.43
N LYS A 123 -0.55 -15.95 2.27
CA LYS A 123 -0.67 -15.97 3.74
C LYS A 123 -1.76 -15.03 4.28
N GLY A 124 -2.39 -14.21 3.43
CA GLY A 124 -3.41 -13.24 3.82
C GLY A 124 -2.88 -12.02 4.58
N LEU A 125 -1.57 -11.74 4.51
CA LEU A 125 -0.96 -10.55 5.12
C LEU A 125 -1.22 -9.28 4.29
N ILE A 126 -1.34 -9.46 2.97
CA ILE A 126 -1.75 -8.43 2.03
C ILE A 126 -2.85 -8.96 1.10
N ARG A 127 -3.66 -8.11 0.47
CA ARG A 127 -4.72 -8.56 -0.48
C ARG A 127 -4.29 -8.46 -1.93
N TYR A 128 -3.50 -7.45 -2.27
CA TYR A 128 -3.05 -7.15 -3.63
C TYR A 128 -1.56 -6.81 -3.64
N VAL A 129 -0.89 -7.25 -4.70
CA VAL A 129 0.50 -6.91 -5.00
C VAL A 129 0.50 -5.76 -5.99
N GLY A 130 1.30 -4.73 -5.74
CA GLY A 130 1.48 -3.59 -6.61
C GLY A 130 2.96 -3.34 -6.93
N ALA A 131 3.19 -2.53 -7.97
CA ALA A 131 4.52 -2.02 -8.29
C ALA A 131 4.40 -0.57 -8.75
N SER A 132 5.42 0.25 -8.47
CA SER A 132 5.53 1.60 -9.03
C SER A 132 6.84 1.78 -9.77
N THR A 133 6.81 2.48 -10.90
CA THR A 133 7.98 2.79 -11.71
C THR A 133 7.76 4.07 -12.50
N HIS A 134 8.84 4.80 -12.78
CA HIS A 134 8.84 5.93 -13.72
C HIS A 134 9.37 5.54 -15.11
N ASN A 135 9.72 4.27 -15.33
CA ASN A 135 10.17 3.76 -16.62
C ASN A 135 9.06 2.96 -17.32
N ARG A 136 8.73 3.36 -18.54
CA ARG A 136 7.66 2.75 -19.33
C ARG A 136 7.96 1.31 -19.74
N GLU A 137 9.19 1.00 -20.08
CA GLU A 137 9.61 -0.35 -20.52
C GLU A 137 9.48 -1.33 -19.35
N ILE A 138 9.96 -0.93 -18.17
CA ILE A 138 9.77 -1.70 -16.92
C ILE A 138 8.29 -1.91 -16.62
N ALA A 139 7.46 -0.87 -16.74
CA ALA A 139 6.02 -1.02 -16.51
C ALA A 139 5.40 -2.07 -17.45
N GLN A 140 5.85 -2.15 -18.69
CA GLN A 140 5.37 -3.17 -19.64
C GLN A 140 5.87 -4.58 -19.29
N GLU A 141 7.08 -4.71 -18.77
CA GLU A 141 7.61 -6.00 -18.31
C GLU A 141 6.84 -6.49 -17.08
N LEU A 142 6.65 -5.62 -16.08
CA LEU A 142 5.87 -5.92 -14.87
C LEU A 142 4.44 -6.35 -15.18
N LEU A 143 3.80 -5.75 -16.19
CA LEU A 143 2.46 -6.15 -16.64
C LEU A 143 2.42 -7.51 -17.33
N LYS A 144 3.54 -7.99 -17.88
CA LYS A 144 3.64 -9.31 -18.52
C LYS A 144 4.00 -10.41 -17.53
N SER A 145 4.77 -10.08 -16.49
CA SER A 145 5.20 -11.01 -15.45
C SER A 145 4.20 -11.15 -14.31
N GLY A 146 3.23 -10.23 -14.21
CA GLY A 146 2.20 -10.18 -13.17
C GLY A 146 1.00 -11.10 -13.42
#